data_AF-A0A0K2GE70-F1
#
_entry.id   AF-A0A0K2GE70-F1
#
_cell.length_a   1.000
_cell.length_b   1.000
_cell.length_c   1.000
_cell.angle_alpha   90.00
_cell.angle_beta   90.00
_cell.angle_gamma   90.00
#
_symmetry.space_group_name_H-M   'P 1'
#
loop_
_entity.id
_entity.type
_entity.pdbx_description
1 polymer ?
#
loop_
_entity_poly.entity_id
_entity_poly.type
_entity_poly.pdbx_seq_one_letter_code
_entity_poly.pdbx_strand_id
1 'polypeptide(L)' 'MTCARCGGFEVFEHMYGSLLYTGFRCINCGAIRNIQVVASPPSRPREVKPQPHAKCRA' A
#
# COMPACT_ATOMS: atom_id res chain seq x y z
N MET A 1 15.03 17.29 -0.92
CA MET A 1 15.64 16.14 -1.63
C MET A 1 16.95 15.74 -0.95
N THR A 2 16.98 15.75 0.38
CA THR A 2 18.21 15.57 1.17
C THR A 2 17.83 14.92 2.49
N CYS A 3 18.46 13.79 2.78
CA CYS A 3 18.08 12.94 3.90
C CYS A 3 18.44 13.58 5.22
N ALA A 4 17.45 13.86 6.06
CA ALA A 4 17.66 14.42 7.39
C ALA A 4 18.40 13.49 8.38
N ARG A 5 18.71 12.23 8.00
CA ARG A 5 19.56 11.33 8.79
C ARG A 5 21.05 11.40 8.43
N CYS A 6 21.39 11.46 7.14
CA CYS A 6 22.78 11.33 6.67
C CYS A 6 23.21 12.41 5.68
N GLY A 7 22.35 13.38 5.37
CA GLY A 7 22.60 14.39 4.33
C GLY A 7 22.60 13.85 2.90
N GLY A 8 22.37 12.54 2.70
CA GLY A 8 22.42 11.90 1.39
C GLY A 8 21.25 12.29 0.48
N PHE A 9 21.36 11.96 -0.80
CA PHE A 9 20.31 12.24 -1.77
C PHE A 9 19.06 11.36 -1.54
N GLU A 10 17.89 11.97 -1.73
CA GLU A 10 16.59 11.29 -1.63
C GLU A 10 15.90 11.27 -3.00
N VAL A 11 15.30 10.14 -3.34
CA VAL A 11 14.50 9.95 -4.55
C VAL A 11 13.06 9.68 -4.19
N PHE A 12 12.14 10.08 -5.07
CA PHE A 12 10.74 9.66 -4.98
C PHE A 12 10.59 8.24 -5.50
N GLU A 13 10.01 7.34 -4.71
CA GLU A 13 9.88 5.92 -5.03
C GLU A 13 8.46 5.43 -4.76
N HIS A 14 7.98 4.53 -5.63
CA HIS A 14 6.71 3.82 -5.45
C HIS A 14 7.03 2.47 -4.82
N MET A 15 6.52 2.25 -3.61
CA MET A 15 6.77 1.04 -2.83
C MET A 15 5.54 0.14 -2.95
N TYR A 16 5.77 -1.07 -3.45
CA TYR A 16 4.73 -2.06 -3.69
C TYR A 16 4.65 -3.03 -2.51
N GLY A 17 3.52 -3.04 -1.81
CA GLY A 17 3.19 -4.01 -0.78
C GLY A 17 1.72 -4.46 -0.90
N SER A 18 1.06 -4.77 0.22
CA SER A 18 -0.40 -5.02 0.22
C SER A 18 -1.22 -3.78 -0.18
N LEU A 19 -0.64 -2.60 -0.02
CA LEU A 19 -1.14 -1.33 -0.54
C LEU A 19 -0.05 -0.67 -1.38
N LEU A 20 -0.44 0.24 -2.26
CA LEU A 20 0.49 1.04 -3.04
C LEU A 20 0.89 2.26 -2.21
N TYR A 21 2.18 2.42 -1.93
CA TYR A 21 2.69 3.56 -1.19
C TYR A 21 3.61 4.40 -2.06
N THR A 22 3.60 5.70 -1.85
CA THR A 22 4.59 6.62 -2.43
C THR A 22 5.32 7.36 -1.32
N GLY A 23 6.60 7.64 -1.54
CA GLY A 23 7.39 8.36 -0.53
C GLY A 23 8.79 8.68 -1.04
N PHE A 24 9.59 9.28 -0.16
CA PHE A 24 11.00 9.57 -0.44
C PHE A 24 11.89 8.55 0.24
N ARG A 25 12.81 7.94 -0.53
CA ARG A 25 13.82 7.01 -0.02
C ARG A 25 15.22 7.62 -0.20
N CYS A 26 16.01 7.58 0.87
CA CYS A 26 17.42 7.95 0.79
C CYS A 26 18.23 6.80 0.18
N ILE A 27 18.99 7.09 -0.88
CA ILE A 27 19.83 6.09 -1.56
C ILE A 27 21.05 5.70 -0.71
N ASN A 28 21.54 6.62 0.13
CA ASN A 28 22.73 6.38 0.93
C ASN A 28 22.47 5.51 2.18
N CYS A 29 21.39 5.78 2.94
CA CYS A 29 21.13 5.10 4.21
C CYS A 29 19.81 4.31 4.26
N GLY A 30 19.01 4.34 3.19
CA GLY A 30 17.74 3.62 3.12
C GLY A 30 16.60 4.22 3.95
N ALA A 31 16.80 5.36 4.61
CA ALA A 31 15.72 6.01 5.36
C ALA A 31 14.55 6.41 4.44
N ILE A 32 13.32 6.12 4.87
CA ILE A 32 12.08 6.43 4.13
C ILE A 32 11.29 7.49 4.89
N ARG A 33 10.78 8.49 4.16
CA ARG A 33 10.04 9.63 4.72
C ARG A 33 8.87 10.04 3.84
N ASN A 34 7.90 10.75 4.42
CA ASN A 34 6.70 11.26 3.75
C ASN A 34 5.94 10.16 2.98
N ILE A 35 5.71 9.03 3.65
CA ILE A 35 4.95 7.90 3.09
C ILE A 35 3.49 8.31 2.97
N GLN A 36 2.95 8.24 1.77
CA GLN A 36 1.53 8.42 1.50
C GLN A 36 0.95 7.13 0.91
N VAL A 37 -0.25 6.78 1.37
CA VAL A 37 -1.00 5.65 0.82
C VAL A 37 -1.69 6.14 -0.44
N VAL A 38 -1.32 5.59 -1.59
CA VAL A 38 -2.08 5.76 -2.82
C VAL A 38 -3.20 4.74 -2.72
N ALA A 39 -4.41 5.22 -2.41
CA ALA A 39 -5.59 4.41 -2.11
C ALA A 39 -5.64 3.13 -2.97
N SER A 40 -5.83 1.99 -2.31
CA SER A 40 -6.04 0.69 -2.94
C SER A 40 -7.08 0.80 -4.06
N PRO A 41 -6.94 0.05 -5.17
CA PRO A 41 -7.94 0.05 -6.23
C PRO A 41 -9.32 -0.17 -5.60
N PRO A 42 -10.37 0.52 -6.09
CA PRO A 42 -11.70 0.44 -5.49
C PRO A 42 -12.03 -1.03 -5.32
N SER A 43 -12.37 -1.41 -4.09
CA SER A 43 -12.81 -2.77 -3.76
C SER A 43 -13.80 -3.19 -4.84
N ARG A 44 -13.41 -4.14 -5.70
CA ARG A 44 -14.37 -4.75 -6.62
C ARG A 44 -15.56 -5.16 -5.76
N PRO A 45 -16.81 -4.88 -6.16
CA PRO A 45 -17.97 -5.38 -5.43
C PRO A 45 -17.72 -6.87 -5.22
N ARG A 46 -17.69 -7.31 -3.96
CA ARG A 46 -17.63 -8.74 -3.66
C ARG A 46 -18.88 -9.31 -4.33
N GLU A 47 -18.71 -10.07 -5.41
CA GLU A 47 -19.80 -10.85 -5.96
C GLU A 47 -20.18 -11.85 -4.86
N VAL A 48 -21.20 -11.51 -4.10
CA VAL A 48 -21.78 -12.39 -3.09
C VAL A 48 -22.40 -13.51 -3.90
N LYS A 49 -21.64 -14.61 -4.11
CA LYS A 49 -22.26 -15.85 -4.54
C LYS A 49 -23.31 -16.18 -3.48
N PRO A 50 -24.62 -16.24 -3.82
CA PRO A 50 -25.61 -16.64 -2.86
C PRO A 50 -25.24 -18.03 -2.36
N GLN A 51 -24.96 -18.14 -1.07
CA GLN A 51 -24.81 -19.43 -0.41
C GLN A 51 -26.13 -20.18 -0.60
N PRO A 52 -26.15 -21.38 -1.18
CA PRO A 52 -27.38 -22.15 -1.25
C PRO A 52 -27.83 -22.44 0.17
N HIS A 53 -29.00 -21.92 0.54
CA HIS A 53 -29.65 -22.18 1.82
C HIS A 53 -29.75 -23.69 2.01
N ALA A 54 -29.02 -24.23 2.98
CA ALA A 54 -29.22 -25.58 3.45
C ALA A 54 -30.64 -25.66 4.01
N LYS A 55 -31.49 -26.45 3.36
CA LYS A 55 -32.87 -26.73 3.79
C LYS A 55 -32.83 -27.26 5.22
N CYS A 56 -33.38 -26.51 6.18
CA CYS A 56 -33.77 -27.06 7.46
C CYS A 56 -34.86 -28.11 7.20
N ARG A 57 -34.55 -29.37 7.53
CA ARG A 57 -35.47 -30.50 7.40
C ARG A 57 -36.50 -30.40 8.54
N ALA A 58 -37.78 -30.47 8.17
CA ALA A 58 -38.93 -30.50 9.06
C ALA A 58 -38.96 -31.76 9.93
#